data_AF-A0A0B4CZA2-F1
#
_entry.id   AF-A0A0B4CZA2-F1
#
_cell.length_a   1.000
_cell.length_b   1.000
_cell.length_c   1.000
_cell.angle_alpha   90.00
_cell.angle_beta   90.00
_cell.angle_gamma   90.00
#
_symmetry.space_group_name_H-M   'P 1'
#
loop_
_entity.id
_entity.type
_entity.pdbx_description
1 polymer ?
#
loop_
_entity_poly.entity_id
_entity_poly.type
_entity_poly.pdbx_seq_one_letter_code
_entity_poly.pdbx_strand_id
1 'polypeptide(L)'
;MDLPPIVMTMDTSGAMVVRVDFEADYDNALALLGAVPALQEHPAKTAEAVNHLTYGFDYTVITDPDAFRSEYTAKYEAEGDAPFVAGRPQLHDFGRQDLASLDIPTLTSDALVFFAKDQALGIAYRAEMPLDTGVATYKPLATVSE
;
A
#
# COMPACT_ATOMS: atom_id res chain seq x y z
N MET A 1 0.46 9.41 -21.31
CA MET A 1 0.29 10.87 -21.05
C MET A 1 1.22 11.26 -19.91
N ASP A 2 1.71 12.49 -19.87
CA ASP A 2 2.48 12.93 -18.71
C ASP A 2 1.57 13.06 -17.49
N LEU A 3 2.04 12.54 -16.35
CA LEU A 3 1.32 12.63 -15.10
C LEU A 3 1.52 14.04 -14.51
N PRO A 4 0.44 14.78 -14.15
CA PRO A 4 0.58 16.04 -13.43
C PRO A 4 1.24 15.82 -12.07
N PRO A 5 1.73 16.88 -11.41
CA PRO A 5 2.19 16.79 -10.03
C PRO A 5 1.09 16.24 -9.13
N ILE A 6 1.39 15.16 -8.40
CA ILE A 6 0.48 14.53 -7.44
C ILE A 6 1.12 14.51 -6.07
N VAL A 7 0.43 15.11 -5.09
CA VAL A 7 0.88 15.22 -3.71
C VAL A 7 -0.12 14.54 -2.79
N MET A 8 0.33 13.54 -2.05
CA MET A 8 -0.42 12.97 -0.92
C MET A 8 -0.28 13.89 0.30
N THR A 9 -1.39 14.44 0.79
CA THR A 9 -1.37 15.40 1.89
C THR A 9 -2.59 15.23 2.79
N MET A 10 -2.65 15.99 3.87
CA MET A 10 -3.88 16.21 4.62
C MET A 10 -4.46 17.58 4.29
N ASP A 11 -5.80 17.67 4.31
CA ASP A 11 -6.48 18.96 4.29
C ASP A 11 -6.41 19.66 5.66
N THR A 12 -7.08 20.81 5.78
CA THR A 12 -7.09 21.58 7.04
C THR A 12 -7.88 20.92 8.17
N SER A 13 -8.70 19.91 7.87
CA SER A 13 -9.43 19.10 8.84
C SER A 13 -8.64 17.89 9.32
N GLY A 14 -7.51 17.57 8.67
CA GLY A 14 -6.72 16.37 8.90
C GLY A 14 -7.18 15.16 8.08
N ALA A 15 -8.12 15.36 7.13
CA ALA A 15 -8.54 14.30 6.22
C ALA A 15 -7.46 14.05 5.16
N MET A 16 -7.23 12.78 4.82
CA MET A 16 -6.29 12.41 3.77
C MET A 16 -6.85 12.81 2.41
N VAL A 17 -6.10 13.61 1.66
CA VAL A 17 -6.45 14.05 0.32
C VAL A 17 -5.28 13.86 -0.64
N VAL A 18 -5.60 13.71 -1.91
CA VAL A 18 -4.62 13.72 -3.01
C VAL A 18 -4.79 15.02 -3.77
N ARG A 19 -3.75 15.86 -3.74
CA ARG A 19 -3.70 17.13 -4.44
C ARG A 19 -3.09 16.95 -5.83
N VAL A 20 -3.79 17.43 -6.85
CA VAL A 20 -3.38 17.38 -8.25
C VAL A 20 -3.06 18.79 -8.74
N ASP A 21 -1.89 18.93 -9.37
CA ASP A 21 -1.37 20.19 -9.94
C ASP A 21 -1.36 21.37 -8.97
N PHE A 22 -1.32 21.07 -7.66
CA PHE A 22 -1.42 22.05 -6.57
C PHE A 22 -2.73 22.85 -6.49
N GLU A 23 -3.75 22.47 -7.27
CA GLU A 23 -5.00 23.22 -7.40
C GLU A 23 -6.22 22.48 -6.83
N ALA A 24 -6.31 21.17 -7.07
CA ALA A 24 -7.50 20.38 -6.75
C ALA A 24 -7.19 19.26 -5.77
N ASP A 25 -7.99 19.16 -4.71
CA ASP A 25 -7.93 18.10 -3.71
C ASP A 25 -9.03 17.07 -3.98
N TYR A 26 -8.66 15.79 -3.95
CA TYR A 26 -9.57 14.65 -4.06
C TYR A 26 -9.49 13.83 -2.79
N ASP A 27 -10.65 13.46 -2.23
CA ASP A 27 -10.80 12.66 -1.01
C ASP A 27 -11.27 11.22 -1.28
N ASN A 28 -11.51 10.89 -2.55
CA ASN A 28 -11.94 9.56 -2.96
C ASN A 28 -11.31 9.15 -4.31
N ALA A 29 -11.06 7.85 -4.45
CA ALA A 29 -10.29 7.31 -5.57
C ALA A 29 -11.01 7.47 -6.93
N LEU A 30 -12.33 7.32 -6.98
CA LEU A 30 -13.08 7.43 -8.24
C LEU A 30 -13.05 8.84 -8.81
N ALA A 31 -13.25 9.86 -7.97
CA ALA A 31 -13.17 11.25 -8.40
C ALA A 31 -11.75 11.59 -8.91
N LEU A 32 -10.71 11.12 -8.20
CA LEU A 32 -9.32 11.29 -8.63
C LEU A 32 -9.05 10.63 -9.99
N LEU A 33 -9.45 9.36 -10.17
CA LEU A 33 -9.22 8.61 -11.41
C LEU A 33 -10.02 9.17 -12.59
N GLY A 34 -11.21 9.71 -12.33
CA GLY A 34 -12.01 10.40 -13.35
C GLY A 34 -11.39 11.73 -13.78
N ALA A 35 -10.77 12.45 -12.85
CA ALA A 35 -10.14 13.74 -13.12
C ALA A 35 -8.72 13.64 -13.70
N VAL A 36 -7.99 12.57 -13.38
CA VAL A 36 -6.60 12.34 -13.83
C VAL A 36 -6.49 11.01 -14.58
N PRO A 37 -6.97 10.91 -15.84
CA PRO A 37 -6.91 9.67 -16.61
C PRO A 37 -5.48 9.12 -16.79
N ALA A 38 -4.46 9.99 -16.78
CA ALA A 38 -3.06 9.57 -16.86
C ALA A 38 -2.65 8.58 -15.75
N LEU A 39 -3.30 8.62 -14.57
CA LEU A 39 -3.07 7.64 -13.50
C LEU A 39 -3.31 6.19 -13.96
N GLN A 40 -4.16 5.97 -14.95
CA GLN A 40 -4.41 4.63 -15.49
C GLN A 40 -3.16 4.00 -16.13
N GLU A 41 -2.22 4.82 -16.58
CA GLU A 41 -0.94 4.40 -17.17
C GLU A 41 0.19 4.31 -16.11
N HIS A 42 -0.09 4.71 -14.86
CA HIS A 42 0.89 4.78 -13.77
C HIS A 42 0.41 4.03 -12.52
N PRO A 43 0.33 2.68 -12.56
CA PRO A 43 -0.31 1.87 -11.51
C PRO A 43 0.37 2.02 -10.14
N ALA A 44 1.69 2.22 -10.09
CA ALA A 44 2.39 2.47 -8.82
C ALA A 44 1.93 3.78 -8.17
N LYS A 45 1.81 4.85 -8.96
CA LYS A 45 1.37 6.15 -8.43
C LYS A 45 -0.11 6.14 -8.06
N THR A 46 -0.91 5.40 -8.82
CA THR A 46 -2.31 5.14 -8.49
C THR A 46 -2.47 4.38 -7.18
N ALA A 47 -1.68 3.32 -6.96
CA ALA A 47 -1.65 2.58 -5.72
C ALA A 47 -1.27 3.46 -4.53
N GLU A 48 -0.23 4.29 -4.66
CA GLU A 48 0.15 5.22 -3.58
C GLU A 48 -1.00 6.18 -3.24
N ALA A 49 -1.68 6.73 -4.25
CA ALA A 49 -2.77 7.67 -4.06
C ALA A 49 -3.97 7.01 -3.38
N VAL A 50 -4.38 5.82 -3.86
CA VAL A 50 -5.47 5.03 -3.28
C VAL A 50 -5.14 4.60 -1.85
N ASN A 51 -3.91 4.16 -1.60
CA ASN A 51 -3.46 3.79 -0.26
C ASN A 51 -3.53 4.97 0.70
N HIS A 52 -3.07 6.14 0.28
CA HIS A 52 -3.13 7.36 1.08
C HIS A 52 -4.55 7.77 1.42
N LEU A 53 -5.48 7.71 0.46
CA LEU A 53 -6.89 8.01 0.71
C LEU A 53 -7.55 7.01 1.67
N THR A 54 -7.07 5.77 1.71
CA THR A 54 -7.69 4.70 2.52
C THR A 54 -7.12 4.62 3.93
N TYR A 55 -5.79 4.64 4.06
CA TYR A 55 -5.07 4.41 5.33
C TYR A 55 -4.04 5.50 5.65
N GLY A 56 -3.98 6.58 4.87
CA GLY A 56 -3.00 7.64 5.06
C GLY A 56 -1.57 7.12 5.08
N PHE A 57 -0.87 7.40 6.17
CA PHE A 57 0.55 7.05 6.35
C PHE A 57 0.76 5.73 7.10
N ASP A 58 -0.30 5.08 7.59
CA ASP A 58 -0.18 3.85 8.37
C ASP A 58 0.31 2.67 7.50
N TYR A 59 0.06 2.76 6.19
CA TYR A 59 0.44 1.77 5.19
C TYR A 59 1.31 2.42 4.12
N THR A 60 2.27 1.67 3.57
CA THR A 60 3.11 2.12 2.45
C THR A 60 3.08 1.11 1.34
N VAL A 61 2.81 1.56 0.11
CA VAL A 61 2.81 0.69 -1.07
C VAL A 61 4.20 0.08 -1.27
N ILE A 62 4.22 -1.22 -1.49
CA ILE A 62 5.42 -1.97 -1.86
C ILE A 62 5.60 -1.81 -3.38
N THR A 63 6.48 -0.88 -3.77
CA THR A 63 6.79 -0.60 -5.18
C THR A 63 7.95 -1.44 -5.71
N ASP A 64 8.80 -1.94 -4.81
CA ASP A 64 9.88 -2.89 -5.10
C ASP A 64 9.67 -4.17 -4.26
N PRO A 65 8.99 -5.19 -4.83
CA PRO A 65 8.74 -6.46 -4.15
C PRO A 65 10.01 -7.19 -3.72
N ASP A 66 11.10 -7.10 -4.48
CA ASP A 66 12.34 -7.82 -4.19
C ASP A 66 13.11 -7.18 -3.06
N ALA A 67 13.18 -5.84 -3.04
CA ALA A 67 13.72 -5.11 -1.89
C ALA A 67 12.93 -5.44 -0.60
N PHE A 68 11.59 -5.41 -0.66
CA PHE A 68 10.78 -5.77 0.49
C PHE A 68 10.99 -7.23 0.95
N ARG A 69 11.06 -8.19 0.02
CA ARG A 69 11.35 -9.60 0.36
C ARG A 69 12.66 -9.76 1.11
N SER A 70 13.70 -9.07 0.64
CA SER A 70 15.02 -9.08 1.26
C SER A 70 14.97 -8.48 2.67
N GLU A 71 14.37 -7.30 2.83
CA GLU A 71 14.22 -6.62 4.12
C GLU A 71 13.40 -7.44 5.12
N TYR A 72 12.24 -7.97 4.69
CA TYR A 72 11.37 -8.79 5.53
C TYR A 72 12.10 -10.05 6.00
N THR A 73 12.77 -10.77 5.09
CA THR A 73 13.48 -12.01 5.42
C THR A 73 14.63 -11.72 6.39
N ALA A 74 15.43 -10.68 6.12
CA ALA A 74 16.52 -10.30 7.01
C ALA A 74 16.02 -9.93 8.42
N LYS A 75 14.89 -9.20 8.52
CA LYS A 75 14.28 -8.84 9.80
C LYS A 75 13.71 -10.05 10.52
N TYR A 76 12.99 -10.93 9.82
CA TYR A 76 12.40 -12.14 10.40
C TYR A 76 13.50 -13.03 11.00
N GLU A 77 14.53 -13.37 10.23
CA GLU A 77 15.63 -14.21 10.71
C GLU A 77 16.43 -13.55 11.86
N ALA A 78 16.57 -12.23 11.88
CA ALA A 78 17.24 -11.51 12.98
C ALA A 78 16.42 -11.49 14.28
N GLU A 79 15.09 -11.62 14.20
CA GLU A 79 14.21 -11.69 15.37
C GLU A 79 14.13 -13.10 15.96
N GLY A 80 14.41 -14.16 15.19
CA GLY A 80 14.26 -15.56 15.60
C GLY A 80 15.05 -15.96 16.85
N ASP A 81 16.18 -15.30 17.12
CA ASP A 81 16.99 -15.51 18.32
C ASP A 81 16.71 -14.47 19.43
N ALA A 82 15.86 -13.48 19.17
CA ALA A 82 15.64 -12.38 20.09
C ALA A 82 14.59 -12.72 21.16
N PRO A 83 14.81 -12.36 22.44
CA PRO A 83 13.79 -12.53 23.47
C PRO A 83 12.57 -11.64 23.17
N PHE A 84 11.38 -12.13 23.54
CA PHE A 84 10.14 -11.35 23.47
C PHE A 84 10.26 -10.03 24.24
N VAL A 85 9.80 -8.94 23.64
CA VAL A 85 9.77 -7.61 24.25
C VAL A 85 8.34 -7.07 24.23
N ALA A 86 7.75 -6.90 25.42
CA ALA A 86 6.39 -6.39 25.54
C ALA A 86 6.25 -4.99 24.90
N GLY A 87 5.22 -4.82 24.07
CA GLY A 87 4.95 -3.57 23.36
C GLY A 87 5.80 -3.35 22.10
N ARG A 88 6.63 -4.31 21.70
CA ARG A 88 7.38 -4.28 20.44
C ARG A 88 7.01 -5.49 19.59
N PRO A 89 6.04 -5.37 18.66
CA PRO A 89 5.66 -6.45 17.77
C PRO A 89 6.88 -6.98 16.99
N GLN A 90 7.04 -8.29 16.98
CA GLN A 90 8.00 -9.01 16.16
C GLN A 90 7.26 -9.69 15.00
N LEU A 91 7.89 -9.84 13.85
CA LEU A 91 7.33 -10.56 12.72
C LEU A 91 6.98 -12.02 13.07
N HIS A 92 7.76 -12.65 13.95
CA HIS A 92 7.46 -14.00 14.47
C HIS A 92 6.12 -14.09 15.20
N ASP A 93 5.63 -13.00 15.80
CA ASP A 93 4.30 -12.97 16.45
C ASP A 93 3.16 -13.19 15.44
N PHE A 94 3.42 -12.99 14.15
CA PHE A 94 2.44 -13.08 13.05
C PHE A 94 2.69 -14.27 12.11
N GLY A 95 3.73 -15.07 12.37
CA GLY A 95 4.19 -16.12 11.48
C GLY A 95 4.88 -15.61 10.20
N ARG A 96 5.60 -16.50 9.52
CA ARG A 96 6.31 -16.18 8.27
C ARG A 96 5.32 -16.00 7.11
N GLN A 97 5.29 -14.82 6.50
CA GLN A 97 4.43 -14.56 5.35
C GLN A 97 4.93 -15.26 4.08
N ASP A 98 4.01 -15.76 3.28
CA ASP A 98 4.26 -16.22 1.92
C ASP A 98 4.39 -15.01 0.98
N LEU A 99 5.64 -14.65 0.71
CA LEU A 99 5.98 -13.51 -0.16
C LEU A 99 6.06 -13.88 -1.65
N ALA A 100 5.77 -15.12 -2.03
CA ALA A 100 5.80 -15.55 -3.43
C ALA A 100 4.76 -14.80 -4.28
N SER A 101 3.65 -14.39 -3.65
CA SER A 101 2.57 -13.65 -4.31
C SER A 101 2.82 -12.15 -4.47
N LEU A 102 3.85 -11.59 -3.84
CA LEU A 102 4.16 -10.17 -3.97
C LEU A 102 4.49 -9.81 -5.43
N ASP A 103 3.92 -8.72 -5.91
CA ASP A 103 4.15 -8.22 -7.26
C ASP A 103 4.05 -6.71 -7.27
N ILE A 104 4.48 -6.09 -8.37
CA ILE A 104 4.31 -4.66 -8.58
C ILE A 104 2.81 -4.31 -8.67
N PRO A 105 2.43 -3.05 -8.35
CA PRO A 105 1.06 -2.60 -8.55
C PRO A 105 0.60 -2.79 -10.00
N THR A 106 -0.61 -3.34 -10.16
CA THR A 106 -1.25 -3.57 -11.46
C THR A 106 -2.61 -2.92 -11.49
N LEU A 107 -2.95 -2.33 -12.64
CA LEU A 107 -4.24 -1.70 -12.88
C LEU A 107 -4.82 -2.28 -14.16
N THR A 108 -6.00 -2.89 -14.04
CA THR A 108 -6.77 -3.42 -15.17
C THR A 108 -7.99 -2.55 -15.44
N SER A 109 -8.84 -2.95 -16.38
CA SER A 109 -10.14 -2.31 -16.59
C SER A 109 -11.09 -2.44 -15.39
N ASP A 110 -10.84 -3.41 -14.51
CA ASP A 110 -11.81 -3.83 -13.49
C ASP A 110 -11.33 -3.49 -12.08
N ALA A 111 -10.02 -3.53 -11.83
CA ALA A 111 -9.47 -3.32 -10.50
C ALA A 111 -8.03 -2.81 -10.50
N LEU A 112 -7.69 -2.12 -9.41
CA LEU A 112 -6.31 -1.89 -8.97
C LEU A 112 -5.94 -2.95 -7.94
N VAL A 113 -4.83 -3.66 -8.17
CA VAL A 113 -4.25 -4.61 -7.22
C VAL A 113 -2.84 -4.17 -6.87
N PHE A 114 -2.53 -4.07 -5.59
CA PHE A 114 -1.20 -3.72 -5.11
C PHE A 114 -0.93 -4.37 -3.75
N PHE A 115 0.30 -4.24 -3.27
CA PHE A 115 0.68 -4.68 -1.95
C PHE A 115 1.13 -3.49 -1.11
N ALA A 116 0.83 -3.53 0.18
CA ALA A 116 1.21 -2.48 1.11
C ALA A 116 1.77 -3.08 2.39
N LYS A 117 2.80 -2.44 2.94
CA LYS A 117 3.39 -2.74 4.24
C LYS A 117 2.67 -1.93 5.30
N ASP A 118 2.15 -2.60 6.32
CA ASP A 118 1.75 -1.95 7.57
C ASP A 118 3.02 -1.42 8.26
N GLN A 119 3.10 -0.11 8.50
CA GLN A 119 4.32 0.50 9.04
C GLN A 119 4.59 0.12 10.50
N ALA A 120 3.55 -0.18 11.28
CA ALA A 120 3.68 -0.55 12.69
C ALA A 120 4.12 -2.00 12.85
N LEU A 121 3.56 -2.90 12.04
CA LEU A 121 3.80 -4.34 12.14
C LEU A 121 4.95 -4.82 11.24
N GLY A 122 5.18 -4.14 10.12
CA GLY A 122 6.16 -4.53 9.11
C GLY A 122 5.73 -5.72 8.24
N ILE A 123 4.45 -6.12 8.30
CA ILE A 123 3.90 -7.21 7.49
C ILE A 123 3.18 -6.66 6.25
N ALA A 124 3.15 -7.45 5.19
CA ALA A 124 2.50 -7.12 3.94
C ALA A 124 1.02 -7.50 3.91
N TYR A 125 0.25 -6.68 3.21
CA TYR A 125 -1.15 -6.88 2.88
C TYR A 125 -1.32 -6.81 1.37
N ARG A 126 -2.20 -7.63 0.82
CA ARG A 126 -2.71 -7.48 -0.55
C ARG A 126 -3.91 -6.54 -0.52
N ALA A 127 -3.82 -5.45 -1.26
CA ALA A 127 -4.90 -4.50 -1.47
C ALA A 127 -5.54 -4.71 -2.84
N GLU A 128 -6.86 -4.70 -2.87
CA GLU A 128 -7.65 -4.76 -4.10
C GLU A 128 -8.75 -3.71 -4.05
N MET A 129 -8.78 -2.84 -5.06
CA MET A 129 -9.79 -1.81 -5.25
C MET A 129 -10.51 -2.04 -6.58
N PRO A 130 -11.75 -2.54 -6.56
CA PRO A 130 -12.61 -2.57 -7.74
C PRO A 130 -12.89 -1.14 -8.24
N LEU A 131 -12.80 -0.91 -9.56
CA LEU A 131 -12.98 0.42 -10.15
C LEU A 131 -14.43 0.89 -10.23
N ASP A 132 -15.40 0.00 -9.96
CA ASP A 132 -16.82 0.34 -9.85
C ASP A 132 -17.19 0.93 -8.49
N THR A 133 -16.45 0.55 -7.44
CA THR A 133 -16.67 1.03 -6.06
C THR A 133 -15.63 2.05 -5.61
N GLY A 134 -14.38 1.92 -6.09
CA GLY A 134 -13.25 2.75 -5.67
C GLY A 134 -12.87 2.61 -4.20
N VAL A 135 -13.28 1.53 -3.55
CA VAL A 135 -12.94 1.24 -2.16
C VAL A 135 -11.94 0.10 -2.10
N ALA A 136 -10.73 0.39 -1.63
CA ALA A 136 -9.69 -0.61 -1.48
C ALA A 136 -9.94 -1.49 -0.26
N THR A 137 -9.81 -2.80 -0.42
CA THR A 137 -9.87 -3.78 0.67
C THR A 137 -8.51 -4.42 0.86
N TYR A 138 -8.09 -4.57 2.11
CA TYR A 138 -6.77 -5.06 2.47
C TYR A 138 -6.89 -6.40 3.18
N LYS A 139 -6.13 -7.39 2.74
CA LYS A 139 -6.07 -8.72 3.34
C LYS A 139 -4.61 -9.06 3.65
N PRO A 140 -4.31 -9.56 4.87
CA PRO A 140 -2.96 -9.99 5.18
C PRO A 140 -2.54 -11.11 4.23
N LEU A 141 -1.26 -11.16 3.88
CA LEU A 141 -0.75 -12.31 3.12
C LEU A 141 -0.87 -13.59 3.94
N ALA A 142 -1.07 -14.70 3.25
CA ALA A 142 -1.04 -16.01 3.88
C ALA A 142 0.31 -16.25 4.54
N THR A 143 0.32 -17.05 5.61
CA THR A 143 1.55 -17.51 6.25
C THR A 143 1.94 -18.88 5.72
N VAL A 144 3.23 -19.13 5.58
CA VAL A 144 3.73 -20.50 5.36
C VAL A 144 3.69 -21.27 6.68
N SER A 145 3.33 -22.56 6.62
CA SER A 145 3.48 -23.45 7.76
C SER A 145 4.94 -23.88 7.84
N GLU A 146 5.57 -23.68 8.99
CA GLU A 146 6.91 -24.21 9.30
C GLU A 146 6.87 -25.72 9.61
#